data_AF-A0A7J7L4P8-F1
#
_entry.id   AF-A0A7J7L4P8-F1
#
_cell.length_a   1.000
_cell.length_b   1.000
_cell.length_c   1.000
_cell.angle_alpha   90.00
_cell.angle_beta   90.00
_cell.angle_gamma   90.00
#
_symmetry.space_group_name_H-M   'P 1'
#
loop_
_entity.id
_entity.type
_entity.pdbx_description
1 polymer ?
#
loop_
_entity_poly.entity_id
_entity_poly.type
_entity_poly.pdbx_seq_one_letter_code
_entity_poly.pdbx_strand_id
1 'polypeptide(L)'
;MTGALLGKVNGMEVVFTLGLVNKEGTPKMSLVECDCNMNDITITLVGRASWFSKFFSIFGDAFEGQIKSTMELTIIKRIKDGIPKLDSLLQTVLKEISVDDISFLNVTYVNEPLLGNSSVGLEINGSFISTYECVGPKYYHESKQASVSRNDLSKLLEISIEEHVLNSGSNVYFITGDRLMTPKPMLNHLHKLMSPLLHVYPGWTTAAERCMNCYCGAKSSRCMDARASSYAVILRNNLIGRVSLDDFTQTLK
;
A
#
# COMPACT_ATOMS: atom_id res chain seq x y z
N MET A 1 37.01 -42.03 -24.37
CA MET A 1 35.66 -42.43 -23.88
C MET A 1 35.00 -41.19 -23.31
N THR A 2 33.80 -40.85 -23.75
CA THR A 2 32.97 -39.79 -23.19
C THR A 2 31.82 -40.43 -22.39
N GLY A 3 31.56 -39.90 -21.20
CA GLY A 3 30.46 -40.32 -20.33
C GLY A 3 29.88 -39.08 -19.64
N ALA A 4 28.62 -39.17 -19.23
CA ALA A 4 27.92 -38.09 -18.54
C ALA A 4 27.64 -38.49 -17.08
N LEU A 5 27.73 -37.51 -16.18
CA LEU A 5 27.25 -37.63 -14.81
C LEU A 5 25.93 -36.85 -14.71
N LEU A 6 24.88 -37.52 -14.25
CA LEU A 6 23.59 -36.91 -13.96
C LEU A 6 23.44 -36.81 -12.44
N GLY A 7 23.47 -35.57 -11.93
CA GLY A 7 23.19 -35.28 -10.52
C GLY A 7 21.72 -34.96 -10.31
N LYS A 8 21.09 -35.62 -9.36
CA LYS A 8 19.73 -35.34 -8.90
C LYS A 8 19.78 -34.88 -7.45
N VAL A 9 19.19 -33.72 -7.19
CA VAL A 9 19.03 -33.15 -5.85
C VAL A 9 17.78 -33.74 -5.20
N ASN A 10 17.93 -34.35 -4.03
CA ASN A 10 16.82 -34.92 -3.25
C ASN A 10 16.66 -34.14 -1.94
N GLY A 11 15.60 -33.34 -1.86
CA GLY A 11 15.28 -32.57 -0.65
C GLY A 11 16.23 -31.40 -0.43
N MET A 12 15.70 -30.20 -0.60
CA MET A 12 16.43 -28.96 -0.35
C MET A 12 15.54 -28.07 0.51
N GLU A 13 16.02 -27.74 1.69
CA GLU A 13 15.34 -26.87 2.63
C GLU A 13 16.08 -25.53 2.67
N VAL A 14 15.34 -24.46 2.43
CA VAL A 14 15.86 -23.10 2.48
C VAL A 14 14.99 -22.34 3.47
N VAL A 15 15.62 -21.85 4.51
CA VAL A 15 14.97 -21.05 5.55
C VAL A 15 15.62 -19.69 5.56
N PHE A 16 14.83 -18.64 5.42
CA PHE A 16 15.34 -17.29 5.57
C PHE A 16 14.30 -16.40 6.23
N THR A 17 14.82 -15.44 7.00
CA THR A 17 14.01 -14.51 7.78
C THR A 17 14.21 -13.12 7.19
N LEU A 18 13.11 -12.44 6.88
CA LEU A 18 13.10 -11.07 6.39
C LEU A 18 12.62 -10.14 7.49
N GLY A 19 13.36 -9.05 7.68
CA GLY A 19 12.91 -7.90 8.44
C GLY A 19 12.23 -6.91 7.49
N LEU A 20 11.11 -6.34 7.94
CA LEU A 20 10.41 -5.27 7.24
C LEU A 20 10.22 -4.11 8.22
N VAL A 21 10.77 -2.94 7.89
CA VAL A 21 10.73 -1.76 8.75
C VAL A 21 10.35 -0.50 7.97
N ASN A 22 9.84 0.52 8.65
CA ASN A 22 9.61 1.84 8.10
C ASN A 22 10.89 2.68 8.21
N LYS A 23 11.46 3.04 7.06
CA LYS A 23 12.57 3.97 6.98
C LYS A 23 12.11 5.27 6.31
N GLU A 24 11.92 6.31 7.13
CA GLU A 24 11.59 7.67 6.66
C GLU A 24 10.35 7.72 5.74
N GLY A 25 9.32 6.94 6.09
CA GLY A 25 8.06 6.88 5.35
C GLY A 25 8.09 5.93 4.15
N THR A 26 9.05 5.01 4.07
CA THR A 26 9.18 4.00 3.01
C THR A 26 9.46 2.63 3.62
N PRO A 27 8.89 1.52 3.10
CA PRO A 27 9.16 0.20 3.60
C PRO A 27 10.56 -0.22 3.17
N LYS A 28 11.34 -0.71 4.12
CA LYS A 28 12.66 -1.27 3.89
C LYS A 28 12.67 -2.73 4.30
N MET A 29 13.11 -3.57 3.37
CA MET A 29 13.29 -4.99 3.57
C MET A 29 14.77 -5.33 3.75
N SER A 30 15.06 -6.22 4.69
CA SER A 30 16.42 -6.72 4.92
C SER A 30 16.44 -8.20 5.22
N LEU A 31 17.48 -8.89 4.79
CA LEU A 31 17.73 -10.28 5.17
C LEU A 31 18.30 -10.31 6.59
N VAL A 32 17.60 -10.98 7.51
CA VAL A 32 18.02 -11.16 8.90
C VAL A 32 18.87 -12.42 9.00
N GLU A 33 18.31 -13.54 8.54
CA GLU A 33 18.94 -14.85 8.58
C GLU A 33 18.66 -15.59 7.27
N CYS A 34 19.59 -16.45 6.86
CA CYS A 34 19.44 -17.31 5.70
C CYS A 34 20.27 -18.56 5.91
N ASP A 35 19.61 -19.70 5.86
CA ASP A 35 20.19 -21.02 5.95
C ASP A 35 19.65 -21.90 4.84
N CYS A 36 20.48 -22.84 4.38
CA CYS A 36 20.13 -23.76 3.31
C CYS A 36 20.78 -25.10 3.62
N ASN A 37 19.96 -26.12 3.76
CA ASN A 37 20.41 -27.49 3.98
C ASN A 37 19.86 -28.40 2.89
N MET A 38 20.75 -29.16 2.27
CA MET A 38 20.43 -30.10 1.22
C MET A 38 20.59 -31.52 1.75
N ASN A 39 19.53 -32.32 1.73
CA ASN A 39 19.55 -33.59 2.45
C ASN A 39 20.40 -34.65 1.74
N ASP A 40 20.22 -34.82 0.42
CA ASP A 40 20.84 -35.90 -0.32
C ASP A 40 21.08 -35.54 -1.81
N ILE A 41 22.15 -36.08 -2.40
CA ILE A 41 22.45 -35.95 -3.83
C ILE A 41 22.66 -37.32 -4.45
N THR A 42 21.78 -37.71 -5.37
CA THR A 42 22.01 -38.93 -6.15
C THR A 42 22.79 -38.60 -7.41
N ILE A 43 23.99 -39.16 -7.54
CA ILE A 43 24.82 -39.03 -8.75
C ILE A 43 24.78 -40.35 -9.52
N THR A 44 24.31 -40.28 -10.77
CA THR A 44 24.23 -41.44 -11.66
C THR A 44 25.19 -41.27 -12.84
N LEU A 45 26.05 -42.26 -13.05
CA LEU A 45 26.95 -42.31 -14.20
C LEU A 45 26.23 -42.97 -15.37
N VAL A 46 26.14 -42.27 -16.49
CA VAL A 46 25.59 -42.80 -17.74
C VAL A 46 26.72 -42.94 -18.75
N GLY A 47 27.11 -44.18 -19.07
CA GLY A 47 28.14 -44.46 -20.09
C GLY A 47 28.81 -45.83 -19.97
N ARG A 48 29.79 -46.09 -20.85
CA ARG A 48 30.55 -47.36 -20.93
C ARG A 48 31.64 -47.54 -19.87
N ALA A 49 31.69 -46.68 -18.85
CA ALA A 49 32.68 -46.71 -17.77
C ALA A 49 32.07 -47.27 -16.47
N SER A 50 31.40 -48.42 -16.53
CA SER A 50 30.75 -49.06 -15.38
C SER A 50 31.72 -49.41 -14.24
N TRP A 51 33.02 -49.50 -14.50
CA TRP A 51 34.05 -49.67 -13.48
C TRP A 51 34.24 -48.42 -12.59
N PHE A 52 33.86 -47.24 -13.08
CA PHE A 52 34.03 -45.97 -12.38
C PHE A 52 33.03 -45.78 -11.22
N SER A 53 31.89 -46.47 -11.23
CA SER A 53 30.95 -46.43 -10.09
C SER A 53 31.56 -46.99 -8.81
N LYS A 54 32.41 -48.04 -8.93
CA LYS A 54 33.13 -48.62 -7.79
C LYS A 54 34.24 -47.70 -7.27
N PHE A 55 34.90 -46.97 -8.16
CA PHE A 55 35.87 -45.94 -7.79
C PHE A 55 35.18 -44.74 -7.11
N PHE A 56 34.03 -44.33 -7.65
CA PHE A 56 33.21 -43.26 -7.10
C PHE A 56 32.70 -43.59 -5.70
N SER A 57 32.40 -44.85 -5.36
CA SER A 57 32.04 -45.24 -3.99
C SER A 57 33.16 -45.03 -2.95
N ILE A 58 34.43 -44.88 -3.38
CA ILE A 58 35.58 -44.70 -2.47
C ILE A 58 35.87 -43.22 -2.23
N PHE A 59 35.61 -42.36 -3.23
CA PHE A 59 35.90 -40.92 -3.19
C PHE A 59 34.64 -40.04 -3.24
N GLY A 60 33.47 -40.65 -3.33
CA GLY A 60 32.18 -40.03 -3.62
C GLY A 60 31.71 -39.12 -2.50
N ASP A 61 31.88 -39.53 -1.25
CA ASP A 61 31.41 -38.77 -0.08
C ASP A 61 32.04 -37.36 -0.02
N ALA A 62 33.33 -37.25 -0.31
CA ALA A 62 34.03 -35.96 -0.35
C ALA A 62 33.57 -35.09 -1.53
N PHE A 63 33.29 -35.70 -2.67
CA PHE A 63 32.81 -35.01 -3.87
C PHE A 63 31.35 -34.57 -3.71
N GLU A 64 30.50 -35.41 -3.13
CA GLU A 64 29.12 -35.11 -2.79
C GLU A 64 29.04 -33.96 -1.78
N GLY A 65 29.86 -34.00 -0.72
CA GLY A 65 29.96 -32.91 0.25
C GLY A 65 30.37 -31.57 -0.39
N GLN A 66 31.30 -31.58 -1.35
CA GLN A 66 31.68 -30.38 -2.10
C GLN A 66 30.54 -29.87 -2.98
N ILE A 67 29.82 -30.75 -3.68
CA ILE A 67 28.66 -30.35 -4.50
C ILE A 67 27.58 -29.75 -3.60
N LYS A 68 27.24 -30.42 -2.49
CA LYS A 68 26.27 -29.97 -1.50
C LYS A 68 26.59 -28.57 -1.00
N SER A 69 27.80 -28.40 -0.43
CA SER A 69 28.25 -27.11 0.11
C SER A 69 28.26 -26.02 -0.97
N THR A 70 28.72 -26.34 -2.18
CA THR A 70 28.74 -25.38 -3.30
C THR A 70 27.33 -24.95 -3.71
N MET A 71 26.38 -25.89 -3.76
CA MET A 71 24.99 -25.60 -4.08
C MET A 71 24.32 -24.75 -3.00
N GLU A 72 24.47 -25.12 -1.73
CA GLU A 72 23.94 -24.37 -0.58
C GLU A 72 24.45 -22.92 -0.58
N LEU A 73 25.77 -22.74 -0.69
CA LEU A 73 26.39 -21.41 -0.76
C LEU A 73 25.91 -20.62 -1.99
N THR A 74 25.73 -21.29 -3.13
CA THR A 74 25.21 -20.65 -4.34
C THR A 74 23.80 -20.16 -4.14
N ILE A 75 22.92 -20.93 -3.51
CA ILE A 75 21.53 -20.56 -3.24
C ILE A 75 21.46 -19.41 -2.24
N ILE A 76 22.18 -19.52 -1.12
CA ILE A 76 22.28 -18.45 -0.12
C ILE A 76 22.74 -17.15 -0.79
N LYS A 77 23.76 -17.23 -1.66
CA LYS A 77 24.23 -16.07 -2.41
C LYS A 77 23.14 -15.49 -3.32
N ARG A 78 22.40 -16.33 -4.06
CA ARG A 78 21.29 -15.87 -4.92
C ARG A 78 20.18 -15.17 -4.12
N ILE A 79 19.88 -15.63 -2.91
CA ILE A 79 18.91 -15.00 -2.02
C ILE A 79 19.45 -13.66 -1.54
N LYS A 80 20.69 -13.62 -1.04
CA LYS A 80 21.38 -12.39 -0.62
C LYS A 80 21.43 -11.33 -1.72
N ASP A 81 21.63 -11.75 -2.97
CA ASP A 81 21.64 -10.85 -4.13
C ASP A 81 20.23 -10.44 -4.60
N GLY A 82 19.20 -11.24 -4.27
CA GLY A 82 17.81 -11.04 -4.66
C GLY A 82 17.06 -10.09 -3.74
N ILE A 83 17.29 -10.18 -2.42
CA ILE A 83 16.59 -9.33 -1.43
C ILE A 83 16.78 -7.83 -1.69
N PRO A 84 17.99 -7.30 -2.00
CA PRO A 84 18.15 -5.89 -2.33
C PRO A 84 17.36 -5.45 -3.58
N LYS A 85 17.14 -6.36 -4.54
CA LYS A 85 16.33 -6.07 -5.73
C LYS A 85 14.84 -5.98 -5.37
N LEU A 86 14.38 -6.88 -4.51
CA LEU A 86 13.01 -6.83 -4.00
C LEU A 86 12.78 -5.60 -3.13
N ASP A 87 13.73 -5.26 -2.25
CA ASP A 87 13.73 -4.03 -1.45
C ASP A 87 13.65 -2.80 -2.35
N SER A 88 14.45 -2.74 -3.41
CA SER A 88 14.38 -1.65 -4.39
C SER A 88 12.98 -1.54 -5.02
N LEU A 89 12.33 -2.64 -5.37
CA LEU A 89 10.96 -2.62 -5.91
C LEU A 89 9.95 -2.13 -4.86
N LEU A 90 10.07 -2.56 -3.60
CA LEU A 90 9.21 -2.05 -2.52
C LEU A 90 9.42 -0.55 -2.27
N GLN A 91 10.66 -0.08 -2.40
CA GLN A 91 10.98 1.34 -2.29
C GLN A 91 10.52 2.18 -3.50
N THR A 92 10.18 1.55 -4.64
CA THR A 92 9.54 2.28 -5.75
C THR A 92 8.08 2.66 -5.46
N VAL A 93 7.49 2.12 -4.39
CA VAL A 93 6.19 2.60 -3.91
C VAL A 93 6.33 4.08 -3.57
N LEU A 94 5.65 4.91 -4.37
CA LEU A 94 5.80 6.36 -4.31
C LEU A 94 5.38 6.89 -2.94
N LYS A 95 6.15 7.83 -2.39
CA LYS A 95 5.76 8.60 -1.19
C LYS A 95 4.56 9.51 -1.45
N GLU A 96 4.33 9.84 -2.71
CA GLU A 96 3.25 10.70 -3.16
C GLU A 96 2.67 10.20 -4.50
N ILE A 97 1.36 10.28 -4.64
CA ILE A 97 0.67 9.98 -5.90
C ILE A 97 0.00 11.26 -6.37
N SER A 98 0.44 11.83 -7.49
CA SER A 98 -0.27 12.93 -8.12
C SER A 98 -1.66 12.45 -8.52
N VAL A 99 -2.68 13.16 -8.06
CA VAL A 99 -4.08 12.87 -8.37
C VAL A 99 -4.49 13.72 -9.57
N ASP A 100 -4.13 15.00 -9.54
CA ASP A 100 -4.32 15.97 -10.61
C ASP A 100 -3.31 17.14 -10.48
N ASP A 101 -3.52 18.21 -11.25
CA ASP A 101 -2.64 19.38 -11.28
C ASP A 101 -2.62 20.16 -9.95
N ILE A 102 -3.63 19.97 -9.10
CA ILE A 102 -3.84 20.77 -7.90
C ILE A 102 -3.63 19.98 -6.60
N SER A 103 -3.49 18.65 -6.68
CA SER A 103 -3.40 17.79 -5.50
C SER A 103 -2.57 16.52 -5.70
N PHE A 104 -1.95 16.08 -4.61
CA PHE A 104 -1.33 14.78 -4.51
C PHE A 104 -1.74 14.08 -3.20
N LEU A 105 -1.76 12.75 -3.24
CA LEU A 105 -2.01 11.91 -2.08
C LEU A 105 -0.67 11.58 -1.40
N ASN A 106 -0.56 11.85 -0.11
CA ASN A 106 0.58 11.42 0.70
C ASN A 106 0.45 9.94 1.05
N VAL A 107 1.37 9.12 0.55
CA VAL A 107 1.41 7.66 0.72
C VAL A 107 2.60 7.24 1.59
N THR A 108 3.19 8.18 2.34
CA THR A 108 4.24 7.85 3.31
C THR A 108 3.71 6.94 4.40
N TYR A 109 4.54 6.00 4.82
CA TYR A 109 4.23 5.07 5.90
C TYR A 109 4.31 5.78 7.24
N VAL A 110 3.27 5.65 8.06
CA VAL A 110 3.18 6.34 9.36
C VAL A 110 3.87 5.53 10.45
N ASN A 111 3.64 4.22 10.46
CA ASN A 111 4.11 3.29 11.49
C ASN A 111 4.93 2.15 10.89
N GLU A 112 5.55 1.37 11.75
CA GLU A 112 6.17 0.10 11.38
C GLU A 112 5.10 -0.87 10.82
N PRO A 113 5.46 -1.73 9.84
CA PRO A 113 4.57 -2.78 9.35
C PRO A 113 4.04 -3.67 10.48
N LEU A 114 2.74 -3.92 10.49
CA LEU A 114 2.08 -4.76 11.47
C LEU A 114 2.09 -6.22 11.00
N LEU A 115 2.89 -7.07 11.64
CA LEU A 115 2.94 -8.50 11.36
C LEU A 115 1.88 -9.22 12.21
N GLY A 116 0.81 -9.67 11.55
CA GLY A 116 -0.20 -10.54 12.14
C GLY A 116 0.03 -12.00 11.78
N ASN A 117 -0.71 -12.90 12.42
CA ASN A 117 -0.57 -14.35 12.23
C ASN A 117 -0.76 -14.82 10.78
N SER A 118 -1.52 -14.09 9.97
CA SER A 118 -1.83 -14.42 8.57
C SER A 118 -1.85 -13.19 7.64
N SER A 119 -1.26 -12.08 8.06
CA SER A 119 -1.32 -10.82 7.31
C SER A 119 -0.17 -9.90 7.62
N VAL A 120 0.20 -9.07 6.65
CA VAL A 120 1.07 -7.91 6.86
C VAL A 120 0.21 -6.65 6.66
N GLY A 121 0.10 -5.83 7.70
CA GLY A 121 -0.61 -4.56 7.67
C GLY A 121 0.36 -3.41 7.42
N LEU A 122 0.00 -2.51 6.50
CA LEU A 122 0.78 -1.34 6.14
C LEU A 122 -0.10 -0.10 6.31
N GLU A 123 0.30 0.79 7.21
CA GLU A 123 -0.42 2.04 7.46
C GLU A 123 0.27 3.19 6.74
N ILE A 124 -0.49 3.88 5.89
CA ILE A 124 -0.05 5.04 5.13
C ILE A 124 -0.78 6.30 5.60
N ASN A 125 -0.18 7.46 5.36
CA ASN A 125 -0.74 8.75 5.80
C ASN A 125 -2.11 9.03 5.15
N GLY A 126 -2.24 8.81 3.85
CA GLY A 126 -3.49 8.92 3.13
C GLY A 126 -4.06 10.33 2.99
N SER A 127 -3.37 11.39 3.42
CA SER A 127 -3.89 12.76 3.30
C SER A 127 -3.67 13.35 1.92
N PHE A 128 -4.68 14.02 1.37
CA PHE A 128 -4.52 14.87 0.19
C PHE A 128 -3.82 16.17 0.57
N ILE A 129 -2.86 16.58 -0.25
CA ILE A 129 -2.09 17.81 -0.10
C ILE A 129 -2.22 18.62 -1.38
N SER A 130 -2.43 19.93 -1.23
CA SER A 130 -2.46 20.87 -2.35
C SER A 130 -1.07 21.04 -2.94
N THR A 131 -0.95 21.07 -4.27
CA THR A 131 0.31 21.41 -4.97
C THR A 131 0.67 22.89 -4.81
N TYR A 132 -0.33 23.75 -4.55
CA TYR A 132 -0.12 25.14 -4.14
C TYR A 132 0.13 25.21 -2.64
N GLU A 133 0.96 26.15 -2.17
CA GLU A 133 1.14 26.50 -0.75
C GLU A 133 -0.17 27.04 -0.15
N CYS A 134 -1.12 26.13 0.11
CA CYS A 134 -2.37 26.41 0.76
C CYS A 134 -2.23 25.96 2.22
N VAL A 135 -2.09 26.93 3.13
CA VAL A 135 -2.17 26.71 4.58
C VAL A 135 -3.61 26.30 4.92
N GLY A 136 -3.92 25.01 4.78
CA GLY A 136 -5.16 24.41 5.25
C GLY A 136 -5.08 24.05 6.74
N PRO A 137 -6.22 23.93 7.44
CA PRO A 137 -6.23 23.46 8.82
C PRO A 137 -5.59 22.08 8.91
N LYS A 138 -4.64 21.91 9.83
CA LYS A 138 -4.05 20.61 10.17
C LYS A 138 -5.14 19.78 10.85
N TYR A 139 -5.73 18.83 10.14
CA TYR A 139 -6.56 17.81 10.77
C TYR A 139 -5.64 16.92 11.60
N TYR A 140 -5.72 17.07 12.91
CA TYR A 140 -5.04 16.18 13.84
C TYR A 140 -5.74 14.82 13.79
N HIS A 141 -4.98 13.79 13.41
CA HIS A 141 -5.41 12.41 13.39
C HIS A 141 -5.31 11.85 14.82
N GLU A 142 -6.44 11.40 15.36
CA GLU A 142 -6.43 10.37 16.41
C GLU A 142 -6.60 9.03 15.71
N SER A 143 -5.52 8.25 15.66
CA SER A 143 -5.54 6.91 15.07
C SER A 143 -6.41 5.98 15.90
N LYS A 144 -7.71 5.94 15.59
CA LYS A 144 -8.52 4.79 15.96
C LYS A 144 -8.13 3.67 15.01
N GLN A 145 -7.44 2.66 15.54
CA GLN A 145 -7.19 1.42 14.82
C GLN A 145 -8.49 0.97 14.18
N ALA A 146 -8.57 1.06 12.86
CA ALA A 146 -9.68 0.51 12.11
C ALA A 146 -9.69 -1.00 12.40
N SER A 147 -10.66 -1.45 13.19
CA SER A 147 -10.87 -2.85 13.48
C SER A 147 -11.50 -3.49 12.25
N VAL A 148 -10.64 -3.89 11.32
CA VAL A 148 -11.07 -4.61 10.13
C VAL A 148 -11.42 -6.04 10.54
N SER A 149 -12.72 -6.35 10.56
CA SER A 149 -13.24 -7.71 10.77
C SER A 149 -12.83 -8.58 9.59
N ARG A 150 -11.74 -9.31 9.76
CA ARG A 150 -11.13 -10.13 8.72
C ARG A 150 -11.61 -11.58 8.84
N ASN A 151 -12.70 -11.91 8.15
CA ASN A 151 -13.25 -13.26 8.11
C ASN A 151 -13.00 -14.00 6.78
N ASP A 152 -12.38 -13.37 5.78
CA ASP A 152 -12.30 -13.93 4.43
C ASP A 152 -10.85 -14.02 3.91
N LEU A 153 -10.24 -15.20 4.04
CA LEU A 153 -8.90 -15.54 3.53
C LEU A 153 -8.85 -15.63 1.99
N SER A 154 -9.96 -15.45 1.27
CA SER A 154 -9.97 -15.53 -0.19
C SER A 154 -9.38 -14.30 -0.90
N LYS A 155 -9.12 -13.21 -0.16
CA LYS A 155 -8.63 -11.94 -0.73
C LYS A 155 -7.14 -11.75 -0.47
N LEU A 156 -6.39 -11.46 -1.53
CA LEU A 156 -4.94 -11.22 -1.46
C LEU A 156 -4.57 -9.83 -0.89
N LEU A 157 -5.45 -8.85 -1.07
CA LEU A 157 -5.23 -7.47 -0.65
C LEU A 157 -6.54 -6.90 -0.10
N GLU A 158 -6.41 -6.20 1.02
CA GLU A 158 -7.49 -5.48 1.66
C GLU A 158 -7.04 -4.03 1.87
N ILE A 159 -7.87 -3.08 1.44
CA ILE A 159 -7.62 -1.64 1.58
C ILE A 159 -8.74 -1.07 2.44
N SER A 160 -8.36 -0.46 3.56
CA SER A 160 -9.28 0.32 4.39
C SER A 160 -9.03 1.80 4.15
N ILE A 161 -10.11 2.58 3.97
CA ILE A 161 -10.04 4.03 3.78
C ILE A 161 -10.78 4.66 4.94
N GLU A 162 -10.07 5.46 5.72
CA GLU A 162 -10.66 6.21 6.82
C GLU A 162 -11.31 7.51 6.34
N GLU A 163 -12.32 7.96 7.08
CA GLU A 163 -13.07 9.18 6.79
C GLU A 163 -12.17 10.43 6.64
N HIS A 164 -11.07 10.49 7.41
CA HIS A 164 -10.13 11.60 7.36
C HIS A 164 -9.47 11.78 5.98
N VAL A 165 -9.26 10.69 5.24
CA VAL A 165 -8.69 10.70 3.88
C VAL A 165 -9.62 11.47 2.94
N LEU A 166 -10.91 11.12 2.96
CA LEU A 166 -11.93 11.78 2.14
C LEU A 166 -12.10 13.25 2.51
N ASN A 167 -12.09 13.55 3.82
CA ASN A 167 -12.19 14.92 4.33
C ASN A 167 -10.99 15.79 3.94
N SER A 168 -9.78 15.23 3.95
CA SER A 168 -8.58 15.96 3.51
C SER A 168 -8.68 16.34 2.01
N GLY A 169 -9.16 15.42 1.16
CA GLY A 169 -9.42 15.68 -0.25
C GLY A 169 -10.46 16.77 -0.45
N SER A 170 -11.63 16.61 0.18
CA SER A 170 -12.72 17.60 0.18
C SER A 170 -12.20 19.02 0.47
N ASN A 171 -11.36 19.15 1.50
CA ASN A 171 -10.77 20.42 1.89
C ASN A 171 -9.83 21.02 0.83
N VAL A 172 -8.92 20.21 0.25
CA VAL A 172 -7.99 20.66 -0.81
C VAL A 172 -8.74 21.18 -2.03
N TYR A 173 -9.71 20.41 -2.53
CA TYR A 173 -10.49 20.78 -3.72
C TYR A 173 -11.37 22.00 -3.47
N PHE A 174 -11.90 22.12 -2.25
CA PHE A 174 -12.74 23.26 -1.89
C PHE A 174 -11.96 24.58 -1.84
N ILE A 175 -10.83 24.61 -1.13
CA ILE A 175 -9.99 25.82 -1.00
C ILE A 175 -9.46 26.24 -2.38
N THR A 176 -9.05 25.27 -3.19
CA THR A 176 -8.49 25.55 -4.52
C THR A 176 -9.57 25.97 -5.50
N GLY A 177 -10.75 25.33 -5.46
CA GLY A 177 -11.92 25.71 -6.28
C GLY A 177 -12.44 27.11 -5.97
N ASP A 178 -12.48 27.51 -4.69
CA ASP A 178 -12.83 28.88 -4.27
C ASP A 178 -11.87 29.93 -4.88
N ARG A 179 -10.62 29.55 -5.13
CA ARG A 179 -9.61 30.43 -5.73
C ARG A 179 -9.59 30.40 -7.27
N LEU A 180 -9.82 29.25 -7.90
CA LEU A 180 -9.77 29.07 -9.36
C LEU A 180 -11.08 29.46 -10.07
N MET A 181 -12.25 29.34 -9.42
CA MET A 181 -13.57 29.58 -10.03
C MET A 181 -14.22 30.94 -9.68
N THR A 182 -13.46 32.03 -9.61
CA THR A 182 -14.07 33.37 -9.36
C THR A 182 -14.32 34.19 -10.63
N PRO A 183 -15.53 34.18 -11.22
CA PRO A 183 -16.10 35.37 -11.84
C PRO A 183 -16.50 36.35 -10.73
N LYS A 184 -15.89 37.54 -10.75
CA LYS A 184 -15.92 38.57 -9.70
C LYS A 184 -17.28 39.23 -9.30
N PRO A 185 -18.48 39.02 -9.87
CA PRO A 185 -19.65 39.76 -9.38
C PRO A 185 -20.60 39.01 -8.43
N MET A 186 -20.53 37.68 -8.24
CA MET A 186 -21.56 36.97 -7.44
C MET A 186 -21.16 36.52 -6.03
N LEU A 187 -19.88 36.70 -5.63
CA LEU A 187 -19.39 36.23 -4.33
C LEU A 187 -19.09 37.32 -3.29
N ASN A 188 -19.39 38.59 -3.58
CA ASN A 188 -19.14 39.69 -2.63
C ASN A 188 -20.04 39.64 -1.37
N HIS A 189 -20.93 38.65 -1.27
CA HIS A 189 -21.89 38.49 -0.17
C HIS A 189 -21.79 37.14 0.56
N LEU A 190 -20.84 36.26 0.23
CA LEU A 190 -20.65 34.97 0.91
C LEU A 190 -19.38 35.04 1.77
N HIS A 191 -19.52 35.41 3.05
CA HIS A 191 -18.37 35.66 3.92
C HIS A 191 -17.82 34.41 4.65
N LYS A 192 -18.41 33.23 4.44
CA LYS A 192 -17.87 31.98 5.03
C LYS A 192 -18.43 30.76 4.30
N LEU A 193 -17.58 30.11 3.53
CA LEU A 193 -17.82 28.77 3.00
C LEU A 193 -16.89 27.82 3.79
N MET A 194 -17.45 26.80 4.43
CA MET A 194 -16.69 25.71 5.04
C MET A 194 -16.63 24.51 4.08
N SER A 195 -15.50 23.80 4.08
CA SER A 195 -15.34 22.57 3.29
C SER A 195 -16.37 21.53 3.73
N PRO A 196 -16.95 20.74 2.80
CA PRO A 196 -17.92 19.73 3.16
C PRO A 196 -17.26 18.64 4.00
N LEU A 197 -17.86 18.36 5.18
CA LEU A 197 -17.47 17.24 6.02
C LEU A 197 -18.22 15.99 5.55
N LEU A 198 -17.48 14.97 5.16
CA LEU A 198 -17.99 13.68 4.70
C LEU A 198 -18.01 12.71 5.87
N HIS A 199 -19.18 12.16 6.17
CA HIS A 199 -19.34 11.04 7.10
C HIS A 199 -19.56 9.74 6.36
N VAL A 200 -18.78 8.70 6.65
CA VAL A 200 -18.90 7.40 5.95
C VAL A 200 -19.68 6.42 6.82
N TYR A 201 -20.84 5.98 6.32
CA TYR A 201 -21.67 4.96 6.97
C TYR A 201 -21.50 3.58 6.30
N PRO A 202 -21.87 2.48 7.00
CA PRO A 202 -21.91 1.15 6.39
C PRO A 202 -22.71 1.17 5.07
N GLY A 203 -22.10 0.68 3.99
CA GLY A 203 -22.66 0.76 2.64
C GLY A 203 -22.19 1.95 1.80
N TRP A 204 -21.14 2.69 2.23
CA TRP A 204 -20.54 3.82 1.50
C TRP A 204 -21.49 5.02 1.29
N THR A 205 -22.52 5.16 2.11
CA THR A 205 -23.35 6.37 2.14
C THR A 205 -22.56 7.53 2.75
N THR A 206 -22.57 8.69 2.11
CA THR A 206 -21.79 9.88 2.50
C THR A 206 -22.69 11.08 2.80
N ALA A 207 -22.92 11.41 4.06
CA ALA A 207 -23.58 12.68 4.38
C ALA A 207 -22.57 13.83 4.24
N ALA A 208 -22.98 14.94 3.61
CA ALA A 208 -22.15 16.12 3.42
C ALA A 208 -22.83 17.35 4.03
N GLU A 209 -22.48 17.71 5.26
CA GLU A 209 -23.07 18.89 5.90
C GLU A 209 -22.40 20.17 5.36
N ARG A 210 -23.22 21.16 4.97
CA ARG A 210 -22.75 22.48 4.53
C ARG A 210 -23.49 23.59 5.27
N CYS A 211 -22.74 24.58 5.75
CA CYS A 211 -23.29 25.87 6.17
C CYS A 211 -22.82 26.94 5.19
N MET A 212 -23.76 27.60 4.51
CA MET A 212 -23.49 28.74 3.64
C MET A 212 -23.98 30.00 4.34
N ASN A 213 -23.10 30.98 4.61
CA ASN A 213 -23.52 32.25 5.18
C ASN A 213 -23.65 33.31 4.08
N CYS A 214 -24.87 33.51 3.57
CA CYS A 214 -25.20 34.60 2.64
C CYS A 214 -25.48 35.89 3.42
N TYR A 215 -24.65 36.92 3.27
CA TYR A 215 -24.88 38.26 3.82
C TYR A 215 -25.39 39.20 2.73
N CYS A 216 -26.70 39.30 2.56
CA CYS A 216 -27.31 40.37 1.76
C CYS A 216 -27.90 41.43 2.68
N GLY A 217 -27.15 42.50 2.98
CA GLY A 217 -27.64 43.82 3.43
C GLY A 217 -28.50 43.94 4.70
N ALA A 218 -29.05 42.86 5.23
CA ALA A 218 -29.85 42.76 6.44
C ALA A 218 -29.70 41.33 6.98
N LYS A 219 -29.28 41.24 8.24
CA LYS A 219 -29.01 40.07 9.10
C LYS A 219 -29.91 38.83 8.86
N SER A 220 -29.70 38.05 7.81
CA SER A 220 -30.27 36.71 7.66
C SER A 220 -29.20 35.77 7.14
N SER A 221 -29.05 34.61 7.76
CA SER A 221 -28.11 33.56 7.36
C SER A 221 -28.91 32.37 6.84
N ARG A 222 -28.62 31.89 5.63
CA ARG A 222 -29.31 30.72 5.04
C ARG A 222 -28.40 29.51 5.01
N CYS A 223 -28.53 28.62 5.98
CA CYS A 223 -27.82 27.33 5.93
C CYS A 223 -28.50 26.37 4.96
N MET A 224 -27.72 25.57 4.24
CA MET A 224 -28.23 24.56 3.31
C MET A 224 -27.52 23.24 3.61
N ASP A 225 -28.22 22.34 4.29
CA ASP A 225 -27.77 20.99 4.56
C ASP A 225 -28.17 20.07 3.40
N ALA A 226 -27.30 19.16 2.97
CA ALA A 226 -27.56 18.26 1.85
C ALA A 226 -27.12 16.84 2.19
N ARG A 227 -28.00 15.88 1.96
CA ARG A 227 -27.66 14.46 2.03
C ARG A 227 -27.39 13.92 0.64
N ALA A 228 -26.33 13.15 0.54
CA ALA A 228 -25.95 12.47 -0.68
C ALA A 228 -25.69 10.99 -0.39
N SER A 229 -25.94 10.17 -1.40
CA SER A 229 -25.50 8.80 -1.43
C SER A 229 -24.33 8.69 -2.39
N SER A 230 -23.34 7.86 -2.03
CA SER A 230 -22.22 7.60 -2.92
C SER A 230 -22.00 6.10 -3.06
N TYR A 231 -21.37 5.72 -4.16
CA TYR A 231 -20.77 4.40 -4.29
C TYR A 231 -19.40 4.55 -4.94
N ALA A 232 -18.49 3.64 -4.62
CA ALA A 232 -17.14 3.62 -5.16
C ALA A 232 -16.81 2.26 -5.79
N VAL A 233 -16.02 2.28 -6.85
CA VAL A 233 -15.55 1.10 -7.59
C VAL A 233 -14.07 1.27 -7.90
N ILE A 234 -13.31 0.18 -7.85
CA ILE A 234 -11.92 0.17 -8.29
C ILE A 234 -11.86 -0.15 -9.79
N LEU A 235 -11.28 0.74 -10.58
CA LEU A 235 -11.07 0.55 -12.02
C LEU A 235 -9.63 0.92 -12.39
N ARG A 236 -8.88 -0.02 -12.96
CA ARG A 236 -7.47 0.19 -13.38
C ARG A 236 -6.61 0.82 -12.27
N ASN A 237 -6.66 0.27 -11.07
CA ASN A 237 -5.96 0.75 -9.87
C ASN A 237 -6.38 2.15 -9.37
N ASN A 238 -7.48 2.70 -9.86
CA ASN A 238 -8.04 3.96 -9.38
C ASN A 238 -9.34 3.71 -8.62
N LEU A 239 -9.56 4.47 -7.54
CA LEU A 239 -10.84 4.53 -6.87
C LEU A 239 -11.74 5.55 -7.58
N ILE A 240 -12.85 5.09 -8.13
CA ILE A 240 -13.83 5.93 -8.83
C ILE A 240 -15.11 5.97 -8.01
N GLY A 241 -15.56 7.17 -7.67
CA GLY A 241 -16.81 7.40 -6.97
C GLY A 241 -17.88 8.01 -7.88
N ARG A 242 -19.15 7.74 -7.56
CA ARG A 242 -20.28 8.55 -8.04
C ARG A 242 -21.09 9.01 -6.84
N VAL A 243 -21.46 10.28 -6.85
CA VAL A 243 -22.31 10.90 -5.83
C VAL A 243 -23.66 11.24 -6.44
N SER A 244 -24.73 10.90 -5.73
CA SER A 244 -26.10 11.28 -6.01
C SER A 244 -26.61 12.13 -4.86
N LEU A 245 -27.21 13.28 -5.16
CA LEU A 245 -27.93 14.07 -4.16
C LEU A 245 -29.26 13.39 -3.89
N ASP A 246 -29.54 13.12 -2.62
CA ASP A 246 -30.78 12.46 -2.22
C ASP A 246 -31.81 13.49 -1.78
N ASP A 247 -31.39 14.42 -0.91
CA ASP A 247 -32.26 15.44 -0.35
C ASP A 247 -31.45 16.67 0.11
N PHE A 248 -32.09 17.84 0.19
CA PHE A 248 -31.48 19.03 0.78
C PHE A 248 -32.48 19.81 1.62
N THR A 249 -32.01 20.31 2.77
CA THR A 249 -32.80 21.13 3.67
C THR A 249 -32.21 22.53 3.72
N GLN A 250 -33.02 23.55 3.43
CA GLN A 250 -32.62 24.94 3.60
C GLN A 250 -33.23 25.51 4.89
N THR A 251 -32.37 25.98 5.79
CA THR A 251 -32.78 26.60 7.05
C THR A 251 -32.44 28.09 7.01
N LEU A 252 -33.47 28.93 7.10
CA LEU A 252 -33.31 30.37 7.32
C LEU A 252 -33.20 30.63 8.84
N LYS A 253 -32.08 31.24 9.25
CA LYS A 253 -31.89 31.80 10.60
C LYS A 253 -31.85 33.31 10.54
#